data_AF-A0A916YTY5-F1
#
_entry.id   AF-A0A916YTY5-F1
#
_cell.length_a   1.000
_cell.length_b   1.000
_cell.length_c   1.000
_cell.angle_alpha   90.00
_cell.angle_beta   90.00
_cell.angle_gamma   90.00
#
_symmetry.space_group_name_H-M   'P 1'
#
loop_
_entity.id
_entity.type
_entity.pdbx_description
1 polymer ?
#
loop_
_entity_poly.entity_id
_entity_poly.type
_entity_poly.pdbx_seq_one_letter_code
_entity_poly.pdbx_strand_id
1 'polypeptide(L)'
;MKNDGLWQAGVRSVEREEIRFAPNTIWQVQAQGFRVQFISDLPFELYAQDQIMITAGEMGTPSWAAFIGTVVECSSDSILLLTSPEYENRLMDIRKFERKFSPHLSLIGAREVMDRFGFFPSFHYDEITKVSMEVSEQHDSQKHLSVTINYTSAGEMEQPIDFYFEDIEPENSSPVEACNICLQLSFAYEDERIRVELDAVTGFAASFLCRRIVVQFHDS
;
A
#
# COMPACT_ATOMS: atom_id res chain seq x y z
N MET A 1 14.45 20.48 -1.07
CA MET A 1 13.46 20.37 -2.16
C MET A 1 12.66 19.11 -1.89
N LYS A 2 11.33 19.20 -1.72
CA LYS A 2 10.49 18.01 -1.76
C LYS A 2 10.64 17.41 -3.16
N ASN A 3 11.00 16.14 -3.23
CA ASN A 3 11.03 15.42 -4.50
C ASN A 3 9.58 14.98 -4.75
N ASP A 4 8.95 15.46 -5.81
CA ASP A 4 7.52 15.22 -6.10
C ASP A 4 7.24 13.78 -6.58
N GLY A 5 8.03 12.81 -6.11
CA GLY A 5 7.97 11.43 -6.54
C GLY A 5 8.33 11.26 -8.02
N LEU A 6 9.05 12.20 -8.62
CA LEU A 6 9.35 12.23 -10.05
C LEU A 6 10.86 12.12 -10.30
N TRP A 7 11.27 11.09 -11.03
CA TRP A 7 12.69 10.89 -11.34
C TRP A 7 12.91 10.69 -12.84
N GLN A 8 13.91 11.37 -13.38
CA GLN A 8 14.48 11.06 -14.69
C GLN A 8 15.59 10.04 -14.48
N ALA A 9 15.63 8.99 -15.31
CA ALA A 9 16.56 7.89 -15.15
C ALA A 9 17.15 7.45 -16.49
N GLY A 10 18.39 7.01 -16.45
CA GLY A 10 19.02 6.22 -17.50
C GLY A 10 19.42 4.86 -16.92
N VAL A 11 19.18 3.79 -17.66
CA VAL A 11 19.43 2.42 -17.18
C VAL A 11 20.79 1.93 -17.67
N ARG A 12 21.59 1.40 -16.73
CA ARG A 12 22.90 0.80 -16.96
C ARG A 12 22.76 -0.67 -17.33
N SER A 13 21.94 -1.41 -16.59
CA SER A 13 21.70 -2.84 -16.81
C SER A 13 20.37 -3.27 -16.21
N VAL A 14 19.86 -4.39 -16.71
CA VAL A 14 18.67 -5.07 -16.19
C VAL A 14 19.02 -6.55 -16.02
N GLU A 15 18.79 -7.08 -14.82
CA GLU A 15 19.05 -8.48 -14.50
C GLU A 15 17.77 -9.14 -13.98
N ARG A 16 17.49 -10.36 -14.42
CA ARG A 16 16.39 -11.17 -13.86
C ARG A 16 16.79 -11.65 -12.47
N GLU A 17 15.89 -11.49 -11.50
CA GLU A 17 16.09 -11.93 -10.12
C GLU A 17 14.84 -12.63 -9.59
N GLU A 18 14.99 -13.78 -8.93
CA GLU A 18 13.88 -14.47 -8.27
C GLU A 18 13.51 -13.73 -6.98
N ILE A 19 12.25 -13.30 -6.88
CA ILE A 19 11.69 -12.71 -5.66
C ILE A 19 10.95 -13.80 -4.88
N ARG A 20 11.18 -13.85 -3.58
CA ARG A 20 10.44 -14.70 -2.65
C ARG A 20 9.64 -13.84 -1.68
N PHE A 21 8.32 -13.88 -1.81
CA PHE A 21 7.41 -13.26 -0.84
C PHE A 21 7.16 -14.25 0.31
N ALA A 22 7.10 -13.73 1.54
CA ALA A 22 6.88 -14.50 2.77
C ALA A 22 7.77 -15.77 2.88
N PRO A 23 9.12 -15.61 2.84
CA PRO A 23 10.03 -16.75 2.83
C PRO A 23 9.87 -17.63 4.08
N ASN A 24 9.95 -18.95 3.89
CA ASN A 24 9.82 -19.96 4.97
C ASN A 24 8.42 -20.06 5.60
N THR A 25 7.39 -19.58 4.92
CA THR A 25 5.98 -19.76 5.33
C THR A 25 5.25 -20.70 4.36
N ILE A 26 4.10 -21.23 4.79
CA ILE A 26 3.22 -22.04 3.92
C ILE A 26 2.60 -21.23 2.77
N TRP A 27 2.72 -19.90 2.83
CA TRP A 27 2.18 -18.94 1.85
C TRP A 27 3.28 -18.38 0.93
N GLN A 28 4.45 -19.01 0.87
CA GLN A 28 5.56 -18.53 0.06
C GLN A 28 5.18 -18.48 -1.42
N VAL A 29 5.38 -17.31 -2.05
CA VAL A 29 5.19 -17.11 -3.48
C VAL A 29 6.51 -16.75 -4.12
N GLN A 30 6.83 -17.42 -5.24
CA GLN A 30 7.97 -17.08 -6.08
C GLN A 30 7.48 -16.28 -7.29
N ALA A 31 8.18 -15.19 -7.60
CA ALA A 31 7.92 -14.39 -8.78
C ALA A 31 9.23 -14.00 -9.46
N GLN A 32 9.16 -13.77 -10.77
CA GLN A 32 10.27 -13.20 -11.52
C GLN A 32 10.27 -11.67 -11.36
N GLY A 33 11.31 -11.13 -10.75
CA GLY A 33 11.61 -9.71 -10.69
C GLY A 33 12.73 -9.30 -11.66
N PHE A 34 12.95 -8.00 -11.75
CA PHE A 34 13.98 -7.39 -12.57
C PHE A 34 14.74 -6.36 -11.74
N ARG A 35 16.02 -6.61 -11.50
CA ARG A 35 16.92 -5.62 -10.89
C ARG A 35 17.38 -4.66 -11.97
N VAL A 36 16.95 -3.40 -11.87
CA VAL A 36 17.31 -2.33 -12.77
C VAL A 36 18.38 -1.48 -12.10
N GLN A 37 19.55 -1.40 -12.71
CA GLN A 37 20.65 -0.55 -12.24
C GLN A 37 20.69 0.74 -13.06
N PHE A 38 20.92 1.88 -12.41
CA PHE A 38 20.85 3.19 -13.03
C PHE A 38 22.22 3.82 -13.27
N ILE A 39 22.26 4.77 -14.21
CA ILE A 39 23.43 5.61 -14.54
C ILE A 39 23.51 6.82 -13.57
N SER A 40 22.54 7.00 -12.68
CA SER A 40 22.44 8.15 -11.76
C SER A 40 22.86 7.81 -10.34
N ASP A 41 23.49 8.77 -9.67
CA ASP A 41 23.79 8.75 -8.23
C ASP A 41 22.66 9.34 -7.37
N LEU A 42 21.49 9.66 -7.96
CA LEU A 42 20.38 10.25 -7.22
C LEU A 42 19.71 9.20 -6.32
N PRO A 43 19.57 9.46 -5.01
CA PRO A 43 18.85 8.54 -4.14
C PRO A 43 17.38 8.52 -4.53
N PHE A 44 16.91 7.36 -4.97
CA PHE A 44 15.49 7.09 -5.07
C PHE A 44 14.94 6.92 -3.65
N GLU A 45 14.11 7.83 -3.18
CA GLU A 45 13.48 7.71 -1.86
C GLU A 45 12.29 6.74 -1.89
N LEU A 46 12.41 5.60 -2.59
CA LEU A 46 11.35 4.60 -2.76
C LEU A 46 11.36 3.56 -1.64
N TYR A 47 10.18 3.10 -1.25
CA TYR A 47 10.00 2.02 -0.27
C TYR A 47 9.57 0.74 -0.97
N ALA A 48 9.81 -0.40 -0.32
CA ALA A 48 9.21 -1.66 -0.74
C ALA A 48 7.68 -1.50 -0.80
N GLN A 49 7.07 -2.13 -1.81
CA GLN A 49 5.67 -2.06 -2.19
C GLN A 49 5.21 -0.71 -2.79
N ASP A 50 6.10 0.28 -2.98
CA ASP A 50 5.76 1.48 -3.77
C ASP A 50 5.33 1.09 -5.19
N GLN A 51 4.21 1.66 -5.64
CA GLN A 51 3.76 1.53 -7.03
C GLN A 51 4.32 2.71 -7.82
N ILE A 52 5.11 2.41 -8.83
CA ILE A 52 5.71 3.40 -9.71
C ILE A 52 5.20 3.24 -11.13
N MET A 53 4.81 4.35 -11.75
CA MET A 53 4.62 4.43 -13.18
C MET A 53 5.98 4.56 -13.84
N ILE A 54 6.28 3.63 -14.73
CA ILE A 54 7.51 3.53 -15.49
C ILE A 54 7.20 3.97 -16.91
N THR A 55 7.94 4.95 -17.41
CA THR A 55 7.89 5.34 -18.82
C THR A 55 9.18 4.91 -19.51
N ALA A 56 9.06 4.07 -20.53
CA ALA A 56 10.14 3.60 -21.38
C ALA A 56 9.98 4.09 -22.82
N GLY A 57 11.10 4.30 -23.50
CA GLY A 57 11.12 4.82 -24.87
C GLY A 57 10.71 6.29 -25.00
N GLU A 58 10.62 6.78 -26.23
CA GLU A 58 10.26 8.16 -26.55
C GLU A 58 8.78 8.27 -26.94
N MET A 59 8.05 9.21 -26.34
CA MET A 59 6.61 9.38 -26.59
C MET A 59 6.30 9.54 -28.08
N GLY A 60 5.31 8.79 -28.56
CA GLY A 60 4.92 8.78 -29.97
C GLY A 60 5.72 7.82 -30.87
N THR A 61 6.67 7.06 -30.32
CA THR A 61 7.39 6.01 -31.04
C THR A 61 6.85 4.60 -30.71
N PRO A 62 7.08 3.59 -31.57
CA PRO A 62 6.70 2.20 -31.27
C PRO A 62 7.43 1.58 -30.07
N SER A 63 8.49 2.22 -29.56
CA SER A 63 9.18 1.78 -28.35
C SER A 63 8.61 2.39 -27.07
N TRP A 64 7.68 3.35 -27.20
CA TRP A 64 7.03 3.96 -26.05
C TRP A 64 6.14 2.98 -25.31
N ALA A 65 6.30 2.93 -23.99
CA ALA A 65 5.40 2.23 -23.09
C ALA A 65 5.30 2.98 -21.75
N ALA A 66 4.10 2.98 -21.17
CA ALA A 66 3.86 3.39 -19.81
C ALA A 66 3.19 2.23 -19.06
N PHE A 67 3.81 1.77 -17.98
CA PHE A 67 3.35 0.60 -17.23
C PHE A 67 3.68 0.73 -15.75
N ILE A 68 2.96 -0.02 -14.91
CA ILE A 68 3.19 -0.03 -13.47
C ILE A 68 4.23 -1.08 -13.10
N GLY A 69 5.11 -0.73 -12.18
CA GLY A 69 5.98 -1.66 -11.47
C GLY A 69 5.83 -1.50 -9.96
N THR A 70 5.96 -2.60 -9.24
CA THR A 70 6.03 -2.62 -7.78
C THR A 70 7.50 -2.65 -7.37
N VAL A 71 7.92 -1.72 -6.52
CA VAL A 71 9.24 -1.73 -5.89
C VAL A 71 9.29 -2.87 -4.89
N VAL A 72 10.27 -3.74 -4.98
CA VAL A 72 10.50 -4.83 -4.03
C VAL A 72 11.63 -4.45 -3.09
N GLU A 73 12.69 -3.88 -3.64
CA GLU A 73 13.86 -3.39 -2.91
C GLU A 73 14.40 -2.16 -3.64
N CYS A 74 14.92 -1.18 -2.90
CA CYS A 74 15.52 0.03 -3.47
C CYS A 74 16.86 0.31 -2.80
N SER A 75 17.92 0.45 -3.60
CA SER A 75 19.25 0.93 -3.20
C SER A 75 19.53 2.31 -3.81
N SER A 76 20.70 2.88 -3.52
CA SER A 76 21.12 4.15 -4.11
C SER A 76 21.29 4.11 -5.64
N ASP A 77 21.56 2.94 -6.21
CA ASP A 77 21.91 2.77 -7.63
C ASP A 77 21.06 1.71 -8.35
N SER A 78 20.14 1.04 -7.65
CA SER A 78 19.30 0.00 -8.23
C SER A 78 17.93 -0.09 -7.60
N ILE A 79 16.97 -0.57 -8.38
CA ILE A 79 15.64 -0.94 -7.88
C ILE A 79 15.35 -2.37 -8.35
N LEU A 80 14.97 -3.24 -7.42
CA LEU A 80 14.37 -4.53 -7.75
C LEU A 80 12.87 -4.31 -8.00
N LEU A 81 12.43 -4.58 -9.22
CA LEU A 81 11.07 -4.33 -9.68
C LEU A 81 10.34 -5.64 -9.94
N LEU A 82 9.10 -5.72 -9.46
CA LEU A 82 8.12 -6.68 -9.95
C LEU A 82 7.22 -5.98 -10.97
N THR A 83 7.20 -6.47 -12.21
CA THR A 83 6.31 -5.98 -13.26
C THR A 83 5.98 -7.11 -14.24
N SER A 84 5.06 -6.89 -15.17
CA SER A 84 4.67 -7.89 -16.18
C SER A 84 5.89 -8.26 -17.05
N PRO A 85 6.15 -9.56 -17.31
CA PRO A 85 7.28 -10.01 -18.14
C PRO A 85 7.28 -9.44 -19.56
N GLU A 86 6.13 -9.03 -20.09
CA GLU A 86 6.03 -8.42 -21.42
C GLU A 86 6.82 -7.11 -21.55
N TYR A 87 7.07 -6.41 -20.44
CA TYR A 87 7.83 -5.16 -20.40
C TYR A 87 9.33 -5.36 -20.20
N GLU A 88 9.82 -6.59 -20.03
CA GLU A 88 11.24 -6.85 -19.79
C GLU A 88 12.14 -6.17 -20.83
N ASN A 89 11.81 -6.34 -22.11
CA ASN A 89 12.57 -5.75 -23.22
C ASN A 89 12.53 -4.20 -23.24
N ARG A 90 11.63 -3.58 -22.47
CA ARG A 90 11.49 -2.12 -22.34
C ARG A 90 12.27 -1.57 -21.16
N LEU A 91 12.70 -2.40 -20.21
CA LEU A 91 13.36 -1.94 -18.99
C LEU A 91 14.71 -1.27 -19.24
N MET A 92 15.42 -1.64 -20.32
CA MET A 92 16.66 -0.95 -20.71
C MET A 92 16.42 0.49 -21.23
N ASP A 93 15.21 0.78 -21.69
CA ASP A 93 14.84 2.06 -22.30
C ASP A 93 14.07 2.98 -21.33
N ILE A 94 14.08 2.70 -20.02
CA ILE A 94 13.41 3.53 -19.03
C ILE A 94 13.99 4.95 -19.06
N ARG A 95 13.09 5.93 -19.11
CA ARG A 95 13.41 7.36 -19.09
C ARG A 95 12.96 8.04 -17.81
N LYS A 96 11.84 7.59 -17.25
CA LYS A 96 11.15 8.29 -16.17
C LYS A 96 10.47 7.30 -15.22
N PHE A 97 10.53 7.64 -13.94
CA PHE A 97 9.69 7.07 -12.90
C PHE A 97 8.83 8.14 -12.27
N GLU A 98 7.63 7.75 -11.90
CA GLU A 98 6.72 8.56 -11.11
C GLU A 98 6.10 7.66 -10.04
N ARG A 99 6.33 7.96 -8.76
CA ARG A 99 5.59 7.29 -7.69
C ARG A 99 4.13 7.66 -7.85
N LYS A 100 3.30 6.65 -8.13
CA LYS A 100 1.85 6.79 -8.14
C LYS A 100 1.28 6.55 -6.76
N PHE A 101 1.91 5.65 -6.00
CA PHE A 101 1.43 5.30 -4.67
C PHE A 101 2.56 4.76 -3.78
N SER A 102 2.45 4.98 -2.48
CA SER A 102 3.36 4.40 -1.48
C SER A 102 2.56 3.94 -0.26
N PRO A 103 2.43 2.63 -0.02
CA PRO A 103 1.80 2.11 1.19
C PRO A 103 2.46 2.65 2.45
N HIS A 104 3.79 2.86 2.42
CA HIS A 104 4.54 3.39 3.55
C HIS A 104 4.15 4.83 3.92
N LEU A 105 3.85 5.65 2.91
CA LEU A 105 3.41 7.03 3.14
C LEU A 105 1.91 7.10 3.48
N SER A 106 1.11 6.26 2.85
CA SER A 106 -0.34 6.21 3.07
C SER A 106 -0.74 5.46 4.33
N LEU A 107 0.15 4.66 4.93
CA LEU A 107 -0.12 3.98 6.19
C LEU A 107 1.06 4.11 7.17
N ILE A 108 0.86 4.85 8.25
CA ILE A 108 1.82 4.87 9.36
C ILE A 108 1.71 3.53 10.09
N GLY A 109 2.86 2.88 10.31
CA GLY A 109 2.90 1.51 10.82
C GLY A 109 2.97 0.45 9.71
N ALA A 110 3.04 0.85 8.43
CA ALA A 110 3.07 -0.10 7.32
C ALA A 110 4.23 -1.08 7.39
N ARG A 111 5.39 -0.65 7.92
CA ARG A 111 6.52 -1.56 8.15
C ARG A 111 6.13 -2.64 9.17
N GLU A 112 5.51 -2.29 10.29
CA GLU A 112 5.06 -3.28 11.28
C GLU A 112 3.97 -4.21 10.72
N VAL A 113 3.03 -3.67 9.94
CA VAL A 113 2.01 -4.47 9.25
C VAL A 113 2.65 -5.44 8.26
N MET A 114 3.56 -4.95 7.40
CA MET A 114 4.26 -5.79 6.42
C MET A 114 5.23 -6.78 7.08
N ASP A 115 5.90 -6.40 8.17
CA ASP A 115 6.81 -7.29 8.89
C ASP A 115 6.01 -8.41 9.61
N ARG A 116 4.84 -8.08 10.16
CA ARG A 116 3.98 -9.03 10.87
C ARG A 116 3.22 -9.96 9.92
N PHE A 117 2.76 -9.46 8.77
CA PHE A 117 1.88 -10.21 7.87
C PHE A 117 2.52 -10.58 6.52
N GLY A 118 3.70 -10.04 6.21
CA GLY A 118 4.41 -10.24 4.93
C GLY A 118 3.83 -9.46 3.75
N PHE A 119 2.63 -8.89 3.89
CA PHE A 119 1.90 -8.10 2.90
C PHE A 119 0.90 -7.19 3.63
N PHE A 120 0.19 -6.34 2.89
CA PHE A 120 -0.90 -5.54 3.45
C PHE A 120 -2.20 -6.39 3.43
N PRO A 121 -2.69 -6.87 4.58
CA PRO A 121 -3.76 -7.86 4.58
C PRO A 121 -5.15 -7.23 4.59
N SER A 122 -6.12 -7.97 4.05
CA SER A 122 -7.52 -7.82 4.45
C SER A 122 -7.71 -8.52 5.80
N PHE A 123 -8.41 -7.89 6.73
CA PHE A 123 -8.79 -8.48 8.02
C PHE A 123 -10.16 -9.13 7.88
N HIS A 124 -10.34 -10.34 8.43
CA HIS A 124 -11.57 -11.11 8.32
C HIS A 124 -11.96 -11.67 9.71
N TYR A 125 -13.24 -11.50 10.08
CA TYR A 125 -13.89 -12.08 11.26
C TYR A 125 -13.40 -11.60 12.64
N ASP A 126 -13.50 -10.30 12.92
CA ASP A 126 -13.08 -9.70 14.20
C ASP A 126 -14.19 -8.82 14.84
N GLU A 127 -14.16 -8.60 16.15
CA GLU A 127 -15.12 -7.71 16.84
C GLU A 127 -14.68 -6.25 16.74
N ILE A 128 -15.60 -5.35 16.37
CA ILE A 128 -15.39 -3.90 16.44
C ILE A 128 -15.84 -3.42 17.81
N THR A 129 -14.87 -3.15 18.68
CA THR A 129 -15.14 -2.77 20.06
C THR A 129 -15.35 -1.28 20.25
N LYS A 130 -14.82 -0.46 19.33
CA LYS A 130 -14.94 1.00 19.37
C LYS A 130 -15.02 1.59 17.97
N VAL A 131 -15.93 2.55 17.79
CA VAL A 131 -16.03 3.39 16.60
C VAL A 131 -16.17 4.84 17.06
N SER A 132 -15.34 5.74 16.54
CA SER A 132 -15.45 7.19 16.78
C SER A 132 -15.34 7.94 15.46
N MET A 133 -16.26 8.87 15.22
CA MET A 133 -16.23 9.74 14.05
C MET A 133 -16.03 11.18 14.51
N GLU A 134 -14.91 11.79 14.11
CA GLU A 134 -14.58 13.18 14.42
C GLU A 134 -14.74 14.05 13.18
N VAL A 135 -15.31 15.24 13.34
CA VAL A 135 -15.42 16.25 12.27
C VAL A 135 -14.44 17.36 12.62
N SER A 136 -13.45 17.61 11.76
CA SER A 136 -12.48 18.69 11.98
C SER A 136 -13.15 20.05 11.80
N GLU A 137 -13.07 20.91 12.83
CA GLU A 137 -13.68 22.25 12.81
C GLU A 137 -12.90 23.27 11.93
N GLN A 138 -11.68 22.93 11.49
CA GLN A 138 -10.76 23.90 10.86
C GLN A 138 -10.80 23.93 9.34
N HIS A 139 -11.33 22.90 8.69
CA HIS A 139 -11.55 22.87 7.25
C HIS A 139 -12.86 22.15 6.96
N ASP A 140 -13.84 22.93 6.48
CA ASP A 140 -15.18 22.47 6.11
C ASP A 140 -15.07 21.15 5.30
N SER A 141 -15.60 20.06 5.86
CA SER A 141 -15.72 18.68 5.34
C SER A 141 -14.67 17.59 5.65
N GLN A 142 -13.53 17.86 6.32
CA GLN A 142 -12.62 16.76 6.70
C GLN A 142 -13.14 15.97 7.91
N LYS A 143 -13.42 14.69 7.69
CA LYS A 143 -13.85 13.74 8.71
C LYS A 143 -12.72 12.76 9.02
N HIS A 144 -12.65 12.30 10.26
CA HIS A 144 -11.74 11.27 10.71
C HIS A 144 -12.53 10.14 11.35
N LEU A 145 -12.11 8.90 11.10
CA LEU A 145 -12.75 7.72 11.68
C LEU A 145 -11.72 6.93 12.47
N SER A 146 -12.05 6.59 13.71
CA SER A 146 -11.29 5.64 14.51
C SER A 146 -12.09 4.35 14.67
N VAL A 147 -11.46 3.21 14.43
CA VAL A 147 -12.04 1.88 14.64
C VAL A 147 -11.04 1.02 15.42
N THR A 148 -11.49 0.40 16.51
CA THR A 148 -10.71 -0.63 17.21
C THR A 148 -11.26 -2.00 16.82
N ILE A 149 -10.39 -2.86 16.30
CA ILE A 149 -10.70 -4.24 15.93
C ILE A 149 -9.93 -5.19 16.84
N ASN A 150 -10.63 -6.16 17.45
CA ASN A 150 -9.98 -7.24 18.18
C ASN A 150 -9.60 -8.36 17.22
N TYR A 151 -8.33 -8.38 16.81
CA TYR A 151 -7.81 -9.40 15.92
C TYR A 151 -7.43 -10.67 16.66
N THR A 152 -7.89 -11.82 16.18
CA THR A 152 -7.43 -13.13 16.70
C THR A 152 -6.23 -13.62 15.89
N SER A 153 -5.03 -13.50 16.46
CA SER A 153 -3.84 -14.09 15.84
C SER A 153 -3.89 -15.61 15.83
N ALA A 154 -3.13 -16.25 14.94
CA ALA A 154 -3.08 -17.72 14.78
C ALA A 154 -2.65 -18.53 16.03
N GLY A 155 -2.48 -17.89 17.19
CA GLY A 155 -2.23 -18.48 18.51
C GLY A 155 -3.35 -18.26 19.54
N GLU A 156 -4.59 -17.93 19.11
CA GLU A 156 -5.80 -17.75 19.94
C GLU A 156 -5.77 -16.59 20.94
N MET A 157 -4.80 -15.68 20.85
CA MET A 157 -4.77 -14.47 21.65
C MET A 157 -5.41 -13.31 20.87
N GLU A 158 -6.53 -12.79 21.38
CA GLU A 158 -7.16 -11.56 20.91
C GLU A 158 -6.28 -10.36 21.26
N GLN A 159 -5.97 -9.54 20.26
CA GLN A 159 -5.24 -8.30 20.44
C GLN A 159 -5.99 -7.14 19.79
N PRO A 160 -6.22 -6.03 20.50
CA PRO A 160 -6.83 -4.84 19.90
C PRO A 160 -5.83 -4.19 18.93
N ILE A 161 -6.34 -3.81 17.77
CA ILE A 161 -5.65 -3.01 16.76
C ILE A 161 -6.48 -1.75 16.53
N ASP A 162 -5.85 -0.59 16.71
CA ASP A 162 -6.50 0.69 16.46
C ASP A 162 -6.18 1.15 15.02
N PHE A 163 -7.23 1.44 14.27
CA PHE A 163 -7.19 2.06 12.97
C PHE A 163 -7.71 3.50 13.07
N TYR A 164 -6.92 4.44 12.59
CA TYR A 164 -7.34 5.84 12.45
C TYR A 164 -7.24 6.25 10.98
N PHE A 165 -8.38 6.63 10.41
CA PHE A 165 -8.52 7.01 9.01
C PHE A 165 -8.58 8.53 8.90
N GLU A 166 -7.61 9.11 8.19
CA GLU A 166 -7.50 10.56 7.98
C GLU A 166 -8.13 11.00 6.66
N ASP A 167 -8.76 12.18 6.68
CA ASP A 167 -9.38 12.83 5.52
C ASP A 167 -10.36 11.91 4.78
N ILE A 168 -11.33 11.35 5.53
CA ILE A 168 -12.30 10.44 4.93
C ILE A 168 -13.29 11.22 4.04
N GLU A 169 -13.53 10.67 2.87
CA GLU A 169 -14.61 11.04 1.96
C GLU A 169 -15.63 9.88 2.00
N PRO A 170 -16.68 10.01 2.82
CA PRO A 170 -17.61 8.91 3.05
C PRO A 170 -18.50 8.70 1.83
N GLU A 171 -18.62 7.45 1.41
CA GLU A 171 -19.54 7.06 0.33
C GLU A 171 -20.81 6.45 0.91
N ASN A 172 -20.65 5.58 1.93
CA ASN A 172 -21.76 4.96 2.63
C ASN A 172 -21.35 4.59 4.07
N SER A 173 -22.26 4.72 5.03
CA SER A 173 -22.03 4.28 6.42
C SER A 173 -23.35 3.90 7.08
N SER A 174 -23.40 2.74 7.74
CA SER A 174 -24.48 2.38 8.65
C SER A 174 -24.29 3.03 10.03
N PRO A 175 -25.34 3.17 10.85
CA PRO A 175 -25.19 3.67 12.22
C PRO A 175 -24.40 2.69 13.10
N VAL A 176 -23.70 3.22 14.11
CA VAL A 176 -23.06 2.40 15.14
C VAL A 176 -24.11 1.81 16.05
N GLU A 177 -24.05 0.50 16.28
CA GLU A 177 -24.98 -0.23 17.16
C GLU A 177 -24.30 -0.68 18.46
N ALA A 178 -25.07 -1.32 19.36
CA ALA A 178 -24.55 -1.88 20.60
C ALA A 178 -23.61 -3.08 20.39
N CYS A 179 -23.72 -3.76 19.24
CA CYS A 179 -22.88 -4.88 18.84
C CYS A 179 -22.46 -4.70 17.38
N ASN A 180 -21.16 -4.50 17.14
CA ASN A 180 -20.60 -4.27 15.80
C ASN A 180 -19.63 -5.41 15.49
N ILE A 181 -20.07 -6.40 14.70
CA ILE A 181 -19.26 -7.58 14.37
C ILE A 181 -18.71 -7.37 12.96
N CYS A 182 -17.39 -7.17 12.83
CA CYS A 182 -16.76 -7.04 11.53
C CYS A 182 -16.77 -8.40 10.83
N LEU A 183 -17.29 -8.42 9.61
CA LEU A 183 -17.09 -9.53 8.70
C LEU A 183 -15.72 -9.41 8.05
N GLN A 184 -15.41 -8.21 7.55
CA GLN A 184 -14.20 -7.95 6.80
C GLN A 184 -13.85 -6.46 6.87
N LEU A 185 -12.58 -6.16 7.13
CA LEU A 185 -12.00 -4.86 6.85
C LEU A 185 -11.00 -5.04 5.72
N SER A 186 -11.35 -4.52 4.56
CA SER A 186 -10.53 -4.58 3.37
C SER A 186 -10.05 -3.19 2.98
N PHE A 187 -8.88 -3.19 2.36
CA PHE A 187 -8.28 -2.00 1.83
C PHE A 187 -7.96 -2.24 0.37
N ALA A 188 -8.50 -1.38 -0.48
CA ALA A 188 -8.19 -1.35 -1.89
C ALA A 188 -7.60 0.02 -2.23
N TYR A 189 -6.64 0.03 -3.14
CA TYR A 189 -6.06 1.28 -3.60
C TYR A 189 -6.90 1.86 -4.74
N GLU A 190 -7.18 3.16 -4.69
CA GLU A 190 -7.88 3.90 -5.73
C GLU A 190 -7.15 5.23 -5.98
N ASP A 191 -6.35 5.26 -7.05
CA ASP A 191 -5.42 6.33 -7.38
C ASP A 191 -4.48 6.69 -6.20
N GLU A 192 -4.58 7.92 -5.68
CA GLU A 192 -3.77 8.42 -4.56
C GLU A 192 -4.44 8.20 -3.19
N ARG A 193 -5.60 7.51 -3.15
CA ARG A 193 -6.37 7.26 -1.94
C ARG A 193 -6.49 5.78 -1.65
N ILE A 194 -6.90 5.49 -0.42
CA ILE A 194 -7.22 4.13 0.03
C ILE A 194 -8.73 4.05 0.16
N ARG A 195 -9.35 3.20 -0.66
CA ARG A 195 -10.71 2.72 -0.45
C ARG A 195 -10.69 1.75 0.71
N VAL A 196 -11.50 2.04 1.70
CA VAL A 196 -11.69 1.21 2.86
C VAL A 196 -13.10 0.67 2.80
N GLU A 197 -13.21 -0.66 2.84
CA GLU A 197 -14.48 -1.36 2.95
C GLU A 197 -14.50 -2.08 4.28
N LEU A 198 -15.35 -1.60 5.18
CA LEU A 198 -15.64 -2.21 6.46
C LEU A 198 -17.02 -2.85 6.37
N ASP A 199 -17.02 -4.17 6.14
CA ASP A 199 -18.22 -4.99 6.14
C ASP A 199 -18.47 -5.54 7.54
N ALA A 200 -19.75 -5.59 7.91
CA ALA A 200 -20.17 -6.11 9.20
C ALA A 200 -21.29 -7.14 9.07
N VAL A 201 -21.24 -8.16 9.92
CA VAL A 201 -22.35 -9.10 10.11
C VAL A 201 -23.52 -8.40 10.81
N THR A 202 -23.21 -7.53 11.77
CA THR A 202 -24.17 -6.69 12.50
C THR A 202 -23.52 -5.35 12.87
N GLY A 203 -24.30 -4.27 12.90
CA GLY A 203 -23.85 -2.94 13.34
C GLY A 203 -23.16 -2.10 12.25
N PHE A 204 -22.03 -1.50 12.62
CA PHE A 204 -21.32 -0.51 11.81
C PHE A 204 -20.62 -1.14 10.60
N ALA A 205 -21.00 -0.67 9.41
CA ALA A 205 -20.42 -0.97 8.11
C ALA A 205 -20.17 0.35 7.39
N ALA A 206 -19.08 0.46 6.63
CA ALA A 206 -18.72 1.69 5.95
C ALA A 206 -17.89 1.45 4.68
N SER A 207 -18.16 2.25 3.65
CA SER A 207 -17.29 2.42 2.48
C SER A 207 -16.89 3.87 2.39
N PHE A 208 -15.59 4.13 2.30
CA PHE A 208 -15.05 5.48 2.20
C PHE A 208 -13.67 5.49 1.58
N LEU A 209 -13.30 6.62 0.98
CA LEU A 209 -11.93 6.90 0.59
C LEU A 209 -11.23 7.65 1.72
N CYS A 210 -10.00 7.29 2.06
CA CYS A 210 -9.16 8.04 2.98
C CYS A 210 -7.80 8.33 2.34
N ARG A 211 -7.10 9.36 2.84
CA ARG A 211 -5.75 9.66 2.36
C ARG A 211 -4.68 8.91 3.12
N ARG A 212 -4.94 8.65 4.40
CA ARG A 212 -3.96 8.05 5.28
C ARG A 212 -4.62 7.20 6.34
N ILE A 213 -3.96 6.11 6.69
CA ILE A 213 -4.33 5.23 7.80
C ILE A 213 -3.20 5.26 8.82
N VAL A 214 -3.53 5.40 10.09
CA VAL A 214 -2.59 5.19 11.19
C VAL A 214 -3.01 3.91 11.90
N VAL A 215 -2.10 2.95 11.95
CA VAL A 215 -2.33 1.66 12.63
C VAL A 215 -1.48 1.63 13.89
N GLN A 216 -2.10 1.27 15.02
CA GLN A 216 -1.41 1.08 16.29
C GLN A 216 -1.73 -0.30 16.83
N PHE A 217 -0.69 -1.11 17.06
CA PHE A 217 -0.78 -2.35 17.79
C PHE A 217 -0.62 -2.04 19.28
N HIS A 218 -1.45 -2.64 20.13
CA HIS A 218 -1.21 -2.64 21.56
C HIS A 218 -0.22 -3.76 21.87
N ASP A 219 1.03 -3.40 22.15
CA ASP A 219 2.04 -4.35 22.61
C ASP A 219 1.56 -5.03 23.90
N SER A 220 1.72 -6.36 23.93
CA SER A 220 1.45 -7.20 25.10
C SER A 220 2.59 -7.16 26.11
#